data_AF-A0A4R9L7Q6-F1
#
_entry.id   AF-A0A4R9L7Q6-F1
#
_cell.length_a   1.000
_cell.length_b   1.000
_cell.length_c   1.000
_cell.angle_alpha   90.00
_cell.angle_beta   90.00
_cell.angle_gamma   90.00
#
_symmetry.space_group_name_H-M   'P 1'
#
loop_
_entity.id
_entity.type
_entity.pdbx_description
1 polymer ?
#
loop_
_entity_poly.entity_id
_entity_poly.type
_entity_poly.pdbx_seq_one_letter_code
_entity_poly.pdbx_strand_id
1 'polypeptide(L)' 'MYEENIDLIHNLIQTKKDPYALLSFIGDTIDAMRTDIEDVKVTKEFYQALGRIAESLAIIDQEISAGSDENK' A
#
# COMPACT_ATOMS: atom_id res chain seq x y z
N MET A 1 9.63 -8.22 -8.24
CA MET A 1 8.52 -8.08 -9.22
C MET A 1 7.30 -7.33 -8.62
N TYR A 2 7.49 -6.50 -7.59
CA TYR A 2 6.42 -5.85 -6.82
C TYR A 2 6.25 -4.35 -7.11
N GLU A 3 7.15 -3.75 -7.89
CA GLU A 3 7.15 -2.31 -8.20
C GLU A 3 5.90 -1.90 -8.98
N GLU A 4 5.47 -2.73 -9.94
CA GLU A 4 4.22 -2.54 -10.68
C GLU A 4 2.99 -2.59 -9.75
N ASN A 5 3.02 -3.41 -8.70
CA ASN A 5 1.94 -3.46 -7.71
C ASN A 5 1.89 -2.17 -6.88
N ILE A 6 3.04 -1.57 -6.55
CA ILE A 6 3.10 -0.30 -5.82
C ILE A 6 2.51 0.84 -6.65
N ASP A 7 2.83 0.90 -7.95
CA ASP A 7 2.24 1.91 -8.84
C ASP A 7 0.73 1.69 -9.00
N LEU A 8 0.28 0.43 -9.03
CA LEU A 8 -1.15 0.09 -9.05
C LEU A 8 -1.86 0.51 -7.76
N ILE A 9 -1.25 0.33 -6.57
CA ILE A 9 -1.78 0.79 -5.27
C ILE A 9 -2.04 2.31 -5.31
N HIS A 10 -1.06 3.10 -5.76
CA HIS A 10 -1.23 4.55 -5.89
C HIS A 10 -2.40 4.93 -6.80
N ASN A 11 -2.55 4.24 -7.94
CA ASN A 11 -3.65 4.48 -8.87
C ASN A 11 -5.03 4.10 -8.28
N LEU A 12 -5.08 3.02 -7.50
CA LEU A 12 -6.31 2.56 -6.85
C LEU A 12 -6.77 3.52 -5.74
N ILE A 13 -5.82 4.12 -5.01
CA ILE A 13 -6.10 5.22 -4.06
C ILE A 13 -6.71 6.41 -4.79
N GLN A 14 -6.07 6.88 -5.87
CA GLN A 14 -6.53 8.04 -6.64
C GLN A 14 -7.91 7.83 -7.26
N THR A 15 -8.28 6.60 -7.59
CA THR A 15 -9.57 6.25 -8.19
C THR A 15 -10.66 5.96 -7.16
N LYS A 16 -10.40 6.14 -5.85
CA LYS A 16 -11.34 5.90 -4.75
C LYS A 16 -12.01 4.53 -4.81
N LYS A 17 -11.23 3.49 -5.13
CA LYS A 17 -11.73 2.11 -5.08
C LYS A 17 -12.11 1.71 -3.66
N ASP A 18 -12.95 0.68 -3.58
CA ASP A 18 -13.38 0.09 -2.30
C ASP A 18 -12.18 -0.15 -1.34
N PRO A 19 -12.23 0.38 -0.11
CA PRO A 19 -11.11 0.32 0.83
C PRO A 19 -10.68 -1.11 1.17
N TYR A 20 -11.59 -2.08 1.22
CA TYR A 20 -11.24 -3.47 1.50
C TYR A 20 -10.46 -4.10 0.36
N ALA A 21 -10.84 -3.82 -0.89
CA ALA A 21 -10.10 -4.30 -2.05
C ALA A 21 -8.68 -3.73 -2.10
N LEU A 22 -8.52 -2.46 -1.73
CA LEU A 22 -7.22 -1.79 -1.67
C LEU A 22 -6.32 -2.35 -0.56
N LEU A 23 -6.87 -2.53 0.64
CA LEU A 23 -6.13 -3.10 1.78
C LEU A 23 -5.72 -4.56 1.53
N SER A 24 -6.60 -5.35 0.90
CA SER A 24 -6.27 -6.73 0.50
C SER A 24 -5.09 -6.75 -0.47
N PHE A 25 -5.10 -5.88 -1.47
CA PHE A 25 -4.02 -5.80 -2.47
C PHE A 25 -2.69 -5.29 -1.89
N ILE A 26 -2.74 -4.37 -0.92
CA ILE A 26 -1.56 -3.97 -0.15
C ILE A 26 -0.98 -5.16 0.62
N GLY A 27 -1.84 -5.96 1.27
CA GLY A 27 -1.44 -7.18 1.98
C GLY A 27 -0.72 -8.17 1.06
N ASP A 28 -1.33 -8.49 -0.07
CA ASP A 28 -0.75 -9.40 -1.07
C ASP A 28 0.61 -8.91 -1.59
N THR A 29 0.77 -7.58 -1.74
CA THR A 29 2.03 -6.97 -2.17
C THR A 29 3.12 -7.08 -1.12
N ILE A 30 2.79 -6.89 0.17
CA ILE A 30 3.73 -7.08 1.28
C ILE A 30 4.18 -8.54 1.39
N ASP A 31 3.25 -9.49 1.21
CA ASP A 31 3.59 -10.91 1.23
C ASP A 31 4.52 -11.30 0.07
N ALA A 32 4.27 -10.78 -1.14
CA ALA A 32 5.16 -10.97 -2.29
C ALA A 32 6.56 -10.37 -2.02
N MET A 33 6.61 -9.17 -1.44
CA MET A 33 7.88 -8.55 -1.04
C MET A 33 8.63 -9.40 -0.01
N ARG A 34 7.92 -10.00 0.95
CA ARG A 34 8.51 -10.85 2.00
C ARG A 34 9.05 -12.16 1.44
N THR A 35 8.34 -12.82 0.52
CA THR A 35 8.81 -14.05 -0.12
C THR A 35 10.07 -13.82 -0.96
N ASP A 36 10.20 -12.66 -1.61
CA ASP A 36 11.42 -12.28 -2.35
C ASP A 36 12.64 -12.06 -1.42
N ILE A 37 12.47 -11.94 -0.10
CA ILE A 37 13.56 -11.68 0.87
C ILE A 37 14.23 -12.97 1.36
N GLU A 38 13.68 -14.16 1.11
CA GLU A 38 14.20 -15.41 1.71
C GLU A 38 15.68 -15.72 1.36
N ASP A 39 16.28 -15.03 0.39
CA ASP A 39 17.73 -15.10 0.09
C ASP A 39 18.42 -13.75 -0.21
N VAL A 40 17.77 -12.60 0.02
CA VAL A 40 18.25 -11.29 -0.50
C VAL A 40 18.64 -10.33 0.63
N LYS A 41 19.87 -9.80 0.56
CA LYS A 41 20.30 -8.65 1.38
C LYS A 41 19.35 -7.50 1.15
N VAL A 42 18.63 -7.09 2.19
CA VAL A 42 17.71 -5.93 2.18
C VAL A 42 18.40 -4.73 1.53
N THR A 43 17.88 -4.29 0.39
CA THR A 43 18.47 -3.19 -0.40
C THR A 43 17.83 -1.86 -0.04
N LYS A 44 18.44 -0.75 -0.50
CA LYS A 44 17.88 0.59 -0.30
C LYS A 44 16.52 0.74 -0.98
N GLU A 45 16.38 0.14 -2.15
CA GLU A 45 15.18 0.14 -2.99
C GLU A 45 14.01 -0.56 -2.28
N PHE A 46 14.28 -1.64 -1.54
CA PHE A 46 13.29 -2.31 -0.71
C PHE A 46 12.72 -1.38 0.38
N TYR A 47 13.58 -0.63 1.08
CA TYR A 47 13.11 0.34 2.09
C TYR A 47 12.33 1.50 1.47
N GLN A 48 12.69 1.92 0.26
CA GLN A 48 11.93 2.94 -0.49
C GLN A 48 10.54 2.42 -0.85
N ALA A 49 10.43 1.16 -1.28
CA ALA A 49 9.15 0.51 -1.56
C ALA A 49 8.25 0.42 -0.31
N LEU A 50 8.80 0.04 0.85
CA LEU A 50 8.08 0.07 2.11
C LEU A 50 7.60 1.48 2.49
N GLY A 51 8.41 2.50 2.24
CA GLY A 51 8.02 3.91 2.46
C GLY A 51 6.79 4.29 1.64
N ARG A 52 6.74 3.93 0.35
CA ARG A 52 5.58 4.21 -0.52
C ARG A 52 4.31 3.49 -0.06
N ILE A 53 4.44 2.26 0.45
CA ILE A 53 3.32 1.52 1.04
C ILE A 53 2.82 2.24 2.32
N ALA A 54 3.73 2.71 3.17
CA ALA A 54 3.35 3.44 4.38
C ALA A 54 2.64 4.77 4.07
N GLU A 55 3.10 5.52 3.06
CA GLU A 55 2.44 6.73 2.58
C GLU A 55 1.03 6.44 2.07
N SER A 56 0.88 5.35 1.31
CA SER A 56 -0.42 4.88 0.80
C SER A 56 -1.40 4.57 1.94
N LEU A 57 -0.95 3.87 2.98
CA LEU A 57 -1.76 3.57 4.16
C LEU A 57 -2.16 4.85 4.94
N ALA A 58 -1.27 5.83 5.03
CA ALA A 58 -1.56 7.10 5.70
C ALA A 58 -2.64 7.92 4.96
N ILE A 59 -2.66 7.87 3.62
CA ILE A 59 -3.70 8.53 2.82
C ILE A 59 -5.06 7.85 3.07
N ILE A 60 -5.09 6.52 3.06
CA ILE A 60 -6.32 5.76 3.34
C ILE A 60 -6.86 6.07 4.74
N ASP A 61 -5.99 6.11 5.76
CA ASP A 61 -6.37 6.46 7.13
C ASP A 61 -6.99 7.86 7.24
N GLN A 62 -6.43 8.84 6.51
CA GLN A 62 -6.98 10.19 6.43
C GLN A 62 -8.36 10.21 5.75
N GLU A 63 -8.55 9.47 4.65
CA GLU A 63 -9.84 9.39 3.96
C GLU A 63 -10.92 8.75 4.84
N ILE A 64 -10.59 7.68 5.56
CA ILE A 64 -11.51 7.03 6.51
C ILE A 64 -11.85 7.98 7.66
N SER A 65 -10.84 8.65 8.22
CA SER A 65 -11.02 9.60 9.33
C SER A 65 -11.87 10.80 8.92
N ALA A 66 -11.64 11.37 7.74
CA ALA A 66 -12.42 12.50 7.22
C ALA A 66 -13.89 12.12 6.92
N GLY A 67 -14.14 10.92 6.39
CA GLY A 67 -15.50 10.42 6.16
C GLY A 67 -16.27 10.07 7.44
N SER A 68 -15.57 9.90 8.58
CA SER A 68 -16.19 9.63 9.88
C SER A 68 -16.78 10.87 10.55
N ASP A 69 -16.32 12.07 10.18
CA ASP A 69 -16.82 13.35 10.71
C ASP A 69 -18.04 13.89 9.94
N GLU A 70 -18.29 13.46 8.70
CA GLU A 70 -19.50 13.83 7.95
C GLU A 70 -20.78 13.10 8.41
N ASN A 71 -20.65 12.08 9.27
CA ASN A 71 -21.77 11.30 9.82
C ASN A 71 -22.12 11.64 11.28
N LYS A 72 -21.65 12.78 11.82
CA LYS A 72 -21.99 13.27 13.17
C LYS A 72 -22.92 14.47 13.17
#